data_AF-A0A944HEL5-F1
#
_entry.id   AF-A0A944HEL5-F1
#
_cell.length_a   1.000
_cell.length_b   1.000
_cell.length_c   1.000
_cell.angle_alpha   90.00
_cell.angle_beta   90.00
_cell.angle_gamma   90.00
#
_symmetry.space_group_name_H-M   'P 1'
#
loop_
_entity.id
_entity.type
_entity.pdbx_description
1 polymer ?
#
loop_
_entity_poly.entity_id
_entity_poly.type
_entity_poly.pdbx_seq_one_letter_code
_entity_poly.pdbx_strand_id
1 'polypeptide(L)'
;MPSIDKHWLVGKAFARSLQRAIDRNTMIDLLGIVEYDAQRMAHLEDAGFQDTMPAVECLFDYVLDALDVPPHGTDFDREPFEALFYDDYLLENRFPSLDAVIDGLIELRDAHGVRARAHAGRSATTSYLKVVAKRDNNGAES
;
A
#
# COMPACT_ATOMS: atom_id res chain seq x y z
N MET A 1 8.45 -3.28 12.80
CA MET A 1 7.87 -3.89 11.58
C MET A 1 9.03 -4.33 10.71
N PRO A 2 9.08 -5.55 10.15
CA PRO A 2 10.22 -5.97 9.37
C PRO A 2 10.11 -5.35 7.98
N SER A 3 10.87 -4.28 7.74
CA SER A 3 11.15 -3.79 6.39
C SER A 3 11.97 -4.83 5.64
N ILE A 4 11.99 -4.76 4.30
CA ILE A 4 13.02 -5.44 3.50
C ILE A 4 14.38 -5.17 4.16
N ASP A 5 15.11 -6.22 4.51
CA ASP A 5 16.40 -6.09 5.16
C ASP A 5 17.42 -5.64 4.11
N LYS A 6 17.57 -4.32 3.97
CA LYS A 6 18.46 -3.68 3.01
C LYS A 6 19.84 -3.53 3.66
N HIS A 7 20.51 -4.64 3.96
CA HIS A 7 21.82 -4.64 4.64
C HIS A 7 22.89 -3.80 3.90
N TRP A 8 22.77 -3.68 2.57
CA TRP A 8 23.63 -2.84 1.72
C TRP A 8 23.35 -1.32 1.85
N LEU A 9 22.26 -0.93 2.51
CA LEU A 9 21.86 0.44 2.79
C LEU A 9 22.08 0.85 4.25
N VAL A 10 22.52 -0.08 5.11
CA VAL A 10 22.82 0.19 6.53
C VAL A 10 23.94 1.23 6.64
N GLY A 11 23.68 2.29 7.42
CA GLY A 11 24.64 3.38 7.65
C GLY A 11 24.67 4.46 6.56
N LYS A 12 23.90 4.33 5.48
CA LYS A 12 23.78 5.38 4.46
C LYS A 12 22.70 6.39 4.85
N ALA A 13 23.08 7.66 4.96
CA ALA A 13 22.16 8.74 5.36
C ALA A 13 20.94 8.85 4.41
N PHE A 14 21.14 8.65 3.11
CA PHE A 14 20.09 8.67 2.08
C PHE A 14 19.12 7.47 2.15
N ALA A 15 19.50 6.41 2.86
CA ALA A 15 18.75 5.16 2.89
C ALA A 15 18.02 4.91 4.21
N ARG A 16 18.02 5.92 5.10
CA ARG A 16 17.16 5.91 6.28
C ARG A 16 15.71 5.92 5.79
N SER A 17 14.90 5.00 6.30
CA SER A 17 13.44 5.13 6.22
C SER A 17 13.06 6.34 7.06
N LEU A 18 13.02 7.51 6.41
CA LEU A 18 12.41 8.70 6.94
C LEU A 18 10.93 8.61 6.59
N GLN A 19 10.07 8.97 7.53
CA GLN A 19 8.65 9.18 7.20
C GLN A 19 8.61 10.28 6.14
N ARG A 20 8.33 9.89 4.90
CA ARG A 20 8.37 10.80 3.76
C ARG A 20 7.11 11.64 3.81
N ALA A 21 7.22 12.85 4.31
CA ALA A 21 6.19 13.86 4.08
C ALA A 21 6.35 14.36 2.64
N ILE A 22 5.87 13.58 1.66
CA ILE A 22 5.69 14.13 0.33
C ILE A 22 4.44 15.01 0.35
N ASP A 23 4.57 16.20 -0.22
CA ASP A 23 3.41 17.07 -0.35
C ASP A 23 2.49 16.54 -1.47
N ARG A 24 1.28 17.09 -1.49
CA ARG A 24 0.24 16.63 -2.39
C ARG A 24 0.55 16.87 -3.87
N ASN A 25 1.25 17.96 -4.20
CA ASN A 25 1.61 18.22 -5.60
C ASN A 25 2.64 17.21 -6.08
N THR A 26 3.62 16.87 -5.23
CA THR A 26 4.57 15.79 -5.52
C THR A 26 3.85 14.45 -5.73
N MET A 27 2.78 14.15 -4.96
CA MET A 27 1.97 12.95 -5.18
C MET A 27 1.23 12.97 -6.52
N ILE A 28 0.66 14.12 -6.91
CA ILE A 28 0.03 14.31 -8.22
C ILE A 28 1.05 14.07 -9.33
N ASP A 29 2.24 14.64 -9.21
CA ASP A 29 3.31 14.48 -10.19
C ASP A 29 3.73 13.00 -10.33
N LEU A 30 3.86 12.29 -9.20
CA LEU A 30 4.19 10.86 -9.21
C LEU A 30 3.11 10.03 -9.91
N LEU A 31 1.83 10.23 -9.58
CA LEU A 31 0.72 9.56 -10.26
C LEU A 31 0.63 9.92 -11.74
N GLY A 32 0.95 11.17 -12.11
CA GLY A 32 1.02 11.59 -13.50
C GLY A 32 2.11 10.88 -14.29
N ILE A 33 3.24 10.57 -13.65
CA ILE A 33 4.28 9.72 -14.26
C ILE A 33 3.75 8.30 -14.45
N VAL A 34 3.04 7.73 -13.47
CA VAL A 34 2.44 6.39 -13.61
C VAL A 34 1.43 6.37 -14.77
N GLU A 35 0.55 7.37 -14.86
CA GLU A 35 -0.41 7.51 -15.96
C GLU A 35 0.29 7.58 -17.32
N TYR A 36 1.30 8.44 -17.44
CA TYR A 36 2.08 8.57 -18.67
C TYR A 36 2.76 7.24 -19.05
N ASP A 37 3.34 6.53 -18.09
CA ASP A 37 4.02 5.26 -18.33
C ASP A 37 3.03 4.17 -18.78
N ALA A 38 1.86 4.09 -18.16
CA ALA A 38 0.78 3.17 -18.53
C ALA A 38 0.26 3.43 -19.96
N GLN A 39 0.03 4.69 -20.31
CA GLN A 39 -0.41 5.06 -21.67
C GLN A 39 0.69 4.80 -22.70
N ARG A 40 1.96 5.14 -22.37
CA ARG A 40 3.09 4.84 -23.24
C ARG A 40 3.19 3.34 -23.50
N MET A 41 2.98 2.53 -22.47
CA MET A 41 3.01 1.08 -22.59
C MET A 41 1.95 0.55 -23.54
N ALA A 42 0.69 0.98 -23.38
CA ALA A 42 -0.38 0.61 -24.30
C ALA A 42 -0.03 0.93 -25.76
N HIS A 43 0.52 2.13 -26.03
CA HIS A 43 0.94 2.51 -27.38
C HIS A 43 2.09 1.68 -27.94
N LEU A 44 3.04 1.25 -27.10
CA LEU A 44 4.14 0.39 -27.52
C LEU A 44 3.64 -1.02 -27.88
N GLU A 45 2.72 -1.56 -27.09
CA GLU A 45 2.07 -2.84 -27.35
C GLU A 45 1.28 -2.82 -28.66
N ASP A 46 0.51 -1.76 -28.89
CA ASP A 46 -0.23 -1.55 -30.15
C ASP A 46 0.71 -1.49 -31.37
N ALA A 47 1.93 -0.98 -31.19
CA ALA A 47 2.96 -0.94 -32.22
C ALA A 47 3.73 -2.27 -32.39
N GLY A 48 3.38 -3.31 -31.61
CA GLY A 48 3.99 -4.64 -31.67
C GLY A 48 5.27 -4.78 -30.86
N PHE A 49 5.59 -3.82 -29.99
CA PHE A 49 6.68 -3.94 -29.03
C PHE A 49 6.18 -4.62 -27.75
N GLN A 50 6.98 -5.52 -27.19
CA GLN A 50 6.74 -6.07 -25.86
C GLN A 50 7.72 -5.40 -24.91
N ASP A 51 7.21 -4.66 -23.92
CA ASP A 51 8.00 -4.26 -22.77
C ASP A 51 7.74 -5.28 -21.65
N THR A 52 8.80 -5.93 -21.20
CA THR A 52 8.73 -6.88 -20.08
C THR A 52 9.13 -6.23 -18.76
N MET A 53 9.40 -4.92 -18.77
CA MET A 53 9.80 -4.19 -17.58
C MET A 53 8.57 -3.73 -16.78
N PRO A 54 8.43 -4.12 -15.49
CA PRO A 54 7.32 -3.74 -14.63
C PRO A 54 7.49 -2.31 -14.08
N ALA A 55 7.85 -1.36 -14.95
CA ALA A 55 8.15 0.02 -14.55
C ALA A 55 6.92 0.69 -13.92
N VAL A 56 5.74 0.54 -14.55
CA VAL A 56 4.46 1.07 -14.06
C VAL A 56 4.13 0.53 -12.66
N GLU A 57 4.24 -0.78 -12.46
CA GLU A 57 3.94 -1.44 -11.18
C GLU A 57 4.87 -0.98 -10.07
N CYS A 58 6.17 -0.85 -10.37
CA CYS A 58 7.18 -0.33 -9.45
C CYS A 58 6.96 1.16 -9.12
N LEU A 59 6.50 1.96 -10.09
CA LEU A 59 6.17 3.37 -9.86
C LEU A 59 4.93 3.51 -8.97
N PHE A 60 3.92 2.66 -9.18
CA PHE A 60 2.73 2.62 -8.35
C PHE A 60 3.06 2.21 -6.90
N ASP A 61 4.03 1.31 -6.69
CA ASP A 61 4.55 0.99 -5.35
C ASP A 61 5.08 2.22 -4.59
N TYR A 62 5.72 3.17 -5.28
CA TYR A 62 6.17 4.40 -4.63
C TYR A 62 5.00 5.30 -4.21
N VAL A 63 3.89 5.30 -4.95
CA VAL A 63 2.67 6.02 -4.59
C VAL A 63 2.07 5.41 -3.31
N LEU A 64 1.98 4.08 -3.25
CA LEU A 64 1.47 3.36 -2.07
C LEU A 64 2.37 3.57 -0.84
N ASP A 65 3.70 3.47 -1.01
CA ASP A 65 4.69 3.76 0.04
C ASP A 65 4.52 5.19 0.57
N ALA A 66 4.32 6.15 -0.32
CA ALA A 66 4.13 7.55 0.04
C ALA A 66 2.79 7.85 0.73
N LEU A 67 1.78 7.01 0.51
CA LEU A 67 0.50 7.05 1.23
C LEU A 67 0.56 6.38 2.61
N ASP A 68 1.71 5.85 3.02
CA ASP A 68 1.87 4.96 4.18
C ASP A 68 1.02 3.68 4.07
N VAL A 69 0.77 3.19 2.85
CA VAL A 69 0.12 1.89 2.60
C VAL A 69 1.18 0.79 2.71
N PRO A 70 0.97 -0.24 3.54
CA PRO A 70 1.96 -1.31 3.71
C PRO A 70 2.11 -2.10 2.40
N PRO A 71 3.34 -2.32 1.88
CA PRO A 71 3.54 -2.95 0.58
C PRO A 71 3.12 -4.42 0.55
N HIS A 72 3.26 -5.13 1.67
CA HIS A 72 2.96 -6.55 1.81
C HIS A 72 2.45 -6.87 3.22
N GLY A 73 1.45 -7.75 3.34
CA GLY A 73 0.95 -8.24 4.62
C GLY A 73 -0.26 -9.15 4.43
N THR A 74 -0.56 -10.02 5.40
CA THR A 74 -1.74 -10.91 5.34
C THR A 74 -3.06 -10.14 5.29
N ASP A 75 -3.06 -8.88 5.74
CA ASP A 75 -4.25 -8.03 5.86
C ASP A 75 -4.25 -6.91 4.81
N PHE A 76 -3.27 -6.88 3.90
CA PHE A 76 -3.17 -5.90 2.82
C PHE A 76 -3.56 -6.56 1.50
N ASP A 77 -4.47 -5.89 0.80
CA ASP A 77 -4.89 -6.25 -0.54
C ASP A 77 -4.63 -5.05 -1.45
N ARG A 78 -3.83 -5.28 -2.49
CA ARG A 78 -3.39 -4.27 -3.46
C ARG A 78 -4.44 -4.04 -4.55
N GLU A 79 -5.22 -5.07 -4.85
CA GLU A 79 -6.18 -5.08 -5.95
C GLU A 79 -7.17 -3.90 -5.89
N PRO A 80 -7.72 -3.49 -4.72
CA PRO A 80 -8.61 -2.33 -4.67
C PRO A 80 -7.93 -1.00 -5.02
N PHE A 81 -6.64 -0.85 -4.74
CA PHE A 81 -5.89 0.38 -5.07
C PHE A 81 -5.58 0.43 -6.57
N GLU A 82 -5.24 -0.72 -7.16
CA GLU A 82 -5.01 -0.85 -8.59
C GLU A 82 -6.29 -0.65 -9.38
N ALA A 83 -7.41 -1.25 -8.97
CA ALA A 83 -8.71 -1.08 -9.60
C ALA A 83 -9.15 0.40 -9.61
N LEU A 84 -8.93 1.13 -8.51
CA LEU A 84 -9.24 2.57 -8.45
C LEU A 84 -8.45 3.37 -9.48
N PHE A 85 -7.17 3.04 -9.67
CA PHE A 85 -6.30 3.79 -10.58
C PHE A 85 -6.43 3.34 -12.04
N TYR A 86 -6.28 2.05 -12.33
CA TYR A 86 -6.29 1.54 -13.70
C TYR A 86 -7.71 1.43 -14.27
N ASP A 87 -8.63 0.81 -13.53
CA ASP A 87 -9.97 0.57 -14.06
C ASP A 87 -10.83 1.83 -13.94
N ASP A 88 -11.02 2.34 -12.73
CA ASP A 88 -11.95 3.43 -12.49
C ASP A 88 -11.45 4.77 -13.08
N TYR A 89 -10.16 5.09 -12.95
CA TYR A 89 -9.61 6.33 -13.48
C TYR A 89 -9.19 6.21 -14.95
N LEU A 90 -8.21 5.37 -15.28
CA LEU A 90 -7.63 5.36 -16.64
C LEU A 90 -8.58 4.80 -17.70
N LEU A 91 -9.33 3.73 -17.41
CA LEU A 91 -10.21 3.09 -18.39
C LEU A 91 -11.61 3.70 -18.39
N GLU A 92 -12.21 3.87 -17.21
CA GLU A 92 -13.62 4.25 -17.08
C GLU A 92 -13.86 5.75 -16.88
N ASN A 93 -12.81 6.56 -16.68
CA ASN A 93 -12.92 8.01 -16.44
C ASN A 93 -13.90 8.38 -15.30
N ARG A 94 -14.03 7.54 -14.27
CA ARG A 94 -14.91 7.79 -13.11
C ARG A 94 -14.40 8.91 -12.22
N PHE A 95 -13.10 9.21 -12.27
CA PHE A 95 -12.47 10.31 -11.55
C PHE A 95 -12.15 11.47 -12.50
N PRO A 96 -12.47 12.72 -12.15
CA PRO A 96 -12.27 13.88 -13.02
C PRO A 96 -10.82 14.36 -13.09
N SER A 97 -9.94 13.87 -12.21
CA SER A 97 -8.54 14.31 -12.10
C SER A 97 -7.72 13.37 -11.21
N LEU A 98 -6.38 13.43 -11.36
CA LEU A 98 -5.43 12.78 -10.44
C LEU A 98 -5.58 13.24 -8.99
N ASP A 99 -6.01 14.47 -8.80
CA ASP A 99 -6.33 15.06 -7.51
C ASP A 99 -7.46 14.25 -6.81
N ALA A 100 -8.54 13.95 -7.54
CA ALA A 100 -9.65 13.14 -7.04
C ALA A 100 -9.25 11.65 -6.83
N VAL A 101 -8.32 11.14 -7.65
CA VAL A 101 -7.74 9.80 -7.47
C VAL A 101 -6.99 9.71 -6.14
N ILE A 102 -6.17 10.71 -5.81
CA ILE A 102 -5.44 10.75 -4.53
C ILE A 102 -6.42 10.71 -3.36
N ASP A 103 -7.49 11.49 -3.42
CA ASP A 103 -8.51 11.49 -2.37
C ASP A 103 -9.14 10.08 -2.22
N GLY A 104 -9.47 9.41 -3.33
CA GLY A 104 -9.96 8.04 -3.33
C GLY A 104 -8.97 7.03 -2.75
N LEU A 105 -7.68 7.14 -3.07
CA LEU A 105 -6.63 6.27 -2.52
C LEU A 105 -6.43 6.50 -1.00
N ILE A 106 -6.54 7.76 -0.54
CA ILE A 106 -6.50 8.11 0.88
C ILE A 106 -7.70 7.51 1.62
N GLU A 107 -8.91 7.64 1.07
CA GLU A 107 -10.12 7.05 1.63
C GLU A 107 -10.01 5.52 1.73
N LEU A 108 -9.49 4.88 0.68
CA LEU A 108 -9.28 3.44 0.64
C LEU A 108 -8.26 2.99 1.70
N ARG A 109 -7.13 3.70 1.81
CA ARG A 109 -6.14 3.47 2.88
C ARG A 109 -6.77 3.57 4.26
N ASP A 110 -7.54 4.62 4.52
CA ASP A 110 -8.13 4.86 5.83
C ASP A 110 -9.16 3.76 6.17
N ALA A 111 -9.95 3.31 5.18
CA ALA A 111 -10.84 2.17 5.33
C ALA A 111 -10.07 0.87 5.65
N HIS A 112 -8.93 0.61 5.02
CA HIS A 112 -8.04 -0.51 5.35
C HIS A 112 -7.44 -0.39 6.76
N GLY A 113 -6.99 0.81 7.14
CA GLY A 113 -6.43 1.08 8.47
C GLY A 113 -7.44 0.84 9.60
N VAL A 114 -8.72 1.18 9.39
CA VAL A 114 -9.80 0.89 10.34
C VAL A 114 -10.03 -0.61 10.48
N ARG A 115 -10.05 -1.38 9.37
CA ARG A 115 -10.20 -2.83 9.41
C ARG A 115 -9.03 -3.51 10.13
N ALA A 116 -7.80 -3.14 9.81
CA ALA A 116 -6.60 -3.68 10.46
C ALA A 116 -6.61 -3.45 11.98
N ARG A 117 -7.02 -2.26 12.44
CA ARG A 117 -7.18 -1.96 13.88
C ARG A 117 -8.31 -2.76 14.54
N ALA A 118 -9.42 -2.99 13.84
CA ALA A 118 -10.52 -3.81 14.34
C ALA A 118 -10.11 -5.30 14.49
N HIS A 119 -9.33 -5.83 13.55
CA HIS A 119 -8.75 -7.18 13.63
C HIS A 119 -7.70 -7.29 14.75
N ALA A 120 -6.82 -6.30 14.91
CA ALA A 120 -5.85 -6.25 16.01
C ALA A 120 -6.54 -6.19 17.38
N GLY A 121 -7.64 -5.45 17.52
CA GLY A 121 -8.47 -5.40 18.73
C GLY A 121 -9.09 -6.75 19.09
N ARG A 122 -9.62 -7.50 18.10
CA ARG A 122 -10.18 -8.85 18.32
C ARG A 122 -9.09 -9.88 18.64
N SER A 123 -7.92 -9.79 18.00
CA SER A 123 -6.77 -10.67 18.25
C SER A 123 -6.15 -10.44 19.64
N ALA A 124 -6.04 -9.17 20.07
CA ALA A 124 -5.59 -8.82 21.41
C ALA A 124 -6.56 -9.32 22.49
N THR A 125 -7.87 -9.21 22.26
CA THR A 125 -8.91 -9.69 23.20
C THR A 125 -8.91 -11.23 23.30
N THR A 126 -8.69 -11.92 22.18
CA THR A 126 -8.58 -13.38 22.13
C THR A 126 -7.30 -13.88 22.82
N SER A 127 -6.19 -13.14 22.67
CA SER A 127 -4.92 -13.45 23.34
C SER A 127 -5.00 -13.19 24.85
N TYR A 128 -5.68 -12.12 25.29
CA TYR A 128 -5.91 -11.84 26.70
C TYR A 128 -6.79 -12.90 27.37
N LEU A 129 -7.88 -13.33 26.70
CA LEU A 129 -8.75 -14.40 27.19
C LEU A 129 -8.03 -15.75 27.31
N LYS A 130 -7.15 -16.09 26.37
CA LYS A 130 -6.32 -17.31 26.46
C LYS A 130 -5.30 -17.26 27.61
N VAL A 131 -4.73 -16.09 27.92
CA VAL A 131 -3.78 -15.93 29.03
C VAL A 131 -4.49 -15.99 30.39
N VAL A 132 -5.70 -15.43 30.50
CA VAL A 132 -6.51 -15.51 31.74
C VAL A 132 -7.02 -16.93 31.97
N ALA A 133 -7.57 -17.61 30.95
CA ALA A 133 -8.04 -18.99 31.07
C ALA A 133 -6.94 -20.00 31.44
N LYS A 134 -5.67 -19.71 31.10
CA LYS A 134 -4.52 -20.55 31.46
C LYS A 134 -4.03 -20.31 32.89
N ARG A 135 -4.36 -19.18 33.52
CA ARG A 135 -4.07 -18.91 34.93
C ARG A 135 -5.04 -19.62 35.86
N ASP A 136 -6.30 -19.75 35.47
CA ASP A 136 -7.33 -20.38 36.32
C ASP A 136 -7.19 -21.91 36.40
N ASN A 137 -6.57 -22.56 35.40
CA ASN A 137 -6.35 -24.01 35.39
C ASN A 137 -5.09 -24.48 36.15
N ASN A 138 -4.20 -23.58 36.58
CA ASN A 138 -2.99 -23.95 37.35
C ASN A 138 -3.17 -23.82 38.87
N GLY A 139 -4.38 -23.48 39.35
CA GLY A 139 -4.69 -23.35 40.78
C GLY A 139 -5.46 -24.53 41.40
N ALA A 140 -5.70 -25.62 40.63
CA ALA A 140 -6.56 -26.73 41.05
C ALA A 140 -5.80 -28.06 41.30
N GLU A 141 -4.47 -28.03 41.36
CA GLU A 141 -3.64 -29.16 41.81
C GLU A 141 -2.82 -28.73 43.03
N SER A 142 -3.41 -28.87 44.21
CA SER A 142 -2.72 -28.91 45.50
C SER A 142 -3.49 -29.80 46.46
#